data_AF-A0A967IEG1-F1
#
_entry.id   AF-A0A967IEG1-F1
#
_cell.length_a   1.000
_cell.length_b   1.000
_cell.length_c   1.000
_cell.angle_alpha   90.00
_cell.angle_beta   90.00
_cell.angle_gamma   90.00
#
_symmetry.space_group_name_H-M   'P 1'
#
loop_
_entity.id
_entity.type
_entity.pdbx_description
1 polymer ?
#
loop_
_entity_poly.entity_id
_entity_poly.type
_entity_poly.pdbx_seq_one_letter_code
_entity_poly.pdbx_strand_id
1 'polypeptide(L)' 'KFYILSEKFISADGGFKRVVWMSENLKTSMADQLAEVAKREGDPDLMGKIADGTICTEVDELVQFLTEKEHPALSMDPIL' A
#
# COMPACT_ATOMS: atom_id res chain seq x y z
N LYS A 1 -14.19 0.42 5.36
CA LYS A 1 -13.01 1.08 5.96
C LYS A 1 -12.10 0.07 6.68
N PHE A 2 -12.58 -0.66 7.70
CA PHE A 2 -11.72 -1.51 8.54
C PHE A 2 -11.19 -2.82 7.93
N TYR A 3 -11.76 -3.32 6.83
CA TYR A 3 -11.33 -4.58 6.24
C TYR A 3 -9.84 -4.56 5.83
N ILE A 4 -9.31 -3.40 5.42
CA ILE A 4 -7.88 -3.21 5.09
C ILE A 4 -6.93 -3.52 6.25
N LEU A 5 -7.43 -3.45 7.50
CA LEU A 5 -6.64 -3.77 8.69
C LEU A 5 -6.61 -5.27 9.01
N SER A 6 -7.53 -6.04 8.42
CA SER A 6 -7.66 -7.46 8.69
C SER A 6 -6.45 -8.24 8.20
N GLU A 7 -6.07 -9.30 8.92
CA GLU A 7 -5.10 -10.31 8.43
C GLU A 7 -5.61 -11.05 7.20
N LYS A 8 -6.94 -11.09 7.00
CA LYS A 8 -7.56 -11.74 5.84
C LYS A 8 -7.75 -10.80 4.66
N PHE A 9 -7.33 -9.55 4.77
CA PHE A 9 -7.48 -8.57 3.70
C PHE A 9 -6.79 -9.07 2.43
N ILE A 10 -7.56 -9.48 1.41
CA ILE A 10 -7.07 -10.02 0.13
C ILE A 10 -5.87 -10.98 0.28
N SER A 11 -5.89 -11.82 1.32
CA SER A 11 -4.73 -12.63 1.69
C SER A 11 -4.33 -13.62 0.58
N ALA A 12 -5.28 -14.05 -0.24
CA ALA A 12 -5.03 -14.90 -1.39
C ALA A 12 -4.23 -14.19 -2.50
N ASP A 13 -4.35 -12.86 -2.61
CA ASP A 13 -3.71 -12.05 -3.65
C ASP A 13 -2.41 -11.39 -3.15
N GLY A 14 -2.01 -11.64 -1.90
CA GLY A 14 -0.79 -11.09 -1.32
C GLY A 14 -1.01 -9.95 -0.33
N GLY A 15 -2.24 -9.72 0.10
CA GLY A 15 -2.49 -8.94 1.31
C GLY A 15 -2.31 -7.43 1.15
N PHE A 16 -2.06 -6.77 2.27
CA PHE A 16 -1.89 -5.31 2.33
C PHE A 16 -0.69 -4.82 1.50
N LYS A 17 0.32 -5.67 1.24
CA LYS A 17 1.46 -5.36 0.36
C LYS A 17 1.07 -5.05 -1.08
N ARG A 18 -0.16 -5.36 -1.51
CA ARG A 18 -0.68 -5.02 -2.83
C ARG A 18 -1.25 -3.62 -2.94
N VAL A 19 -1.44 -2.91 -1.84
CA VAL A 19 -2.01 -1.57 -1.86
C VAL A 19 -0.94 -0.58 -2.31
N VAL A 20 -1.08 -0.04 -3.52
CA VAL A 20 -0.09 0.89 -4.12
C VAL A 20 -0.52 2.35 -4.05
N TRP A 21 -1.82 2.61 -3.93
CA TRP A 21 -2.39 3.96 -3.87
C TRP A 21 -3.63 3.98 -2.98
N MET A 22 -3.81 5.05 -2.20
CA MET A 22 -5.04 5.31 -1.47
C MET A 22 -5.24 6.81 -1.23
N SER A 23 -6.44 7.26 -0.85
CA SER A 23 -6.68 8.68 -0.58
C SER A 23 -5.94 9.16 0.67
N GLU A 24 -5.49 10.43 0.64
CA GLU A 24 -4.80 11.07 1.77
C GLU A 24 -5.63 11.02 3.05
N ASN A 25 -6.95 11.24 2.95
CA ASN A 25 -7.85 11.17 4.10
C ASN A 25 -7.84 9.78 4.76
N LEU A 26 -7.77 8.70 3.97
CA LEU A 26 -7.72 7.35 4.51
C LEU A 26 -6.38 7.09 5.21
N LYS A 27 -5.27 7.49 4.61
CA LYS A 27 -3.93 7.38 5.22
C LYS A 27 -3.85 8.11 6.55
N THR A 28 -4.25 9.38 6.56
CA THR A 28 -4.15 10.24 7.74
C THR A 28 -5.08 9.79 8.86
N SER A 29 -6.33 9.43 8.53
CA SER A 29 -7.30 9.01 9.55
C SER A 29 -7.04 7.63 10.15
N MET A 30 -6.16 6.82 9.57
CA MET A 30 -5.83 5.47 10.04
C MET A 30 -4.33 5.21 10.11
N ALA A 31 -3.50 6.26 10.18
CA ALA A 31 -2.04 6.16 10.02
C ALA A 31 -1.43 5.13 10.98
N ASP A 32 -1.76 5.22 12.27
CA ASP A 32 -1.25 4.31 13.30
C ASP A 32 -1.69 2.86 13.05
N GLN A 33 -2.96 2.66 12.67
CA GLN A 33 -3.50 1.33 12.43
C GLN A 33 -2.88 0.67 11.19
N LEU A 34 -2.65 1.45 10.14
CA LEU A 34 -2.03 0.97 8.91
C LEU A 34 -0.53 0.73 9.10
N ALA A 35 0.15 1.51 9.94
CA ALA A 35 1.55 1.28 10.31
C ALA A 35 1.72 -0.04 11.08
N GLU A 36 0.81 -0.36 12.00
CA GLU A 36 0.82 -1.67 12.68
C GLU A 36 0.56 -2.82 11.71
N VAL A 37 -0.30 -2.64 10.72
CA VAL A 37 -0.52 -3.63 9.64
C VAL A 37 0.76 -3.80 8.82
N ALA A 38 1.38 -2.70 8.36
CA ALA A 38 2.63 -2.72 7.61
C ALA A 38 3.74 -3.50 8.35
N LYS A 39 3.88 -3.24 9.65
CA LYS A 39 4.79 -3.97 10.54
C LYS A 39 4.44 -5.45 10.66
N ARG A 40 3.15 -5.80 10.80
CA ARG A 40 2.67 -7.20 10.85
C ARG A 40 2.98 -7.95 9.56
N GLU A 41 2.83 -7.29 8.41
CA GLU A 41 3.17 -7.86 7.10
C GLU A 41 4.69 -7.97 6.87
N GLY A 42 5.51 -7.41 7.76
CA GLY A 42 6.97 -7.49 7.71
C GLY A 42 7.65 -6.40 6.87
N ASP A 43 6.93 -5.33 6.52
CA ASP A 43 7.50 -4.13 5.87
C ASP A 43 7.01 -2.87 6.62
N PRO A 44 7.65 -2.48 7.73
CA PRO A 44 7.23 -1.33 8.54
C PRO A 44 7.18 -0.02 7.78
N ASP A 45 8.01 0.12 6.74
CA ASP A 45 8.11 1.34 5.93
C ASP A 45 7.11 1.35 4.76
N LEU A 46 6.30 0.29 4.60
CA LEU A 46 5.35 0.15 3.49
C LEU A 46 4.44 1.36 3.34
N MET A 47 3.99 1.97 4.44
CA MET A 47 3.14 3.16 4.39
C MET A 47 3.76 4.34 3.62
N GLY A 48 5.09 4.49 3.65
CA GLY A 48 5.82 5.50 2.89
C GLY A 48 6.03 5.14 1.42
N LYS A 49 5.76 3.89 1.03
CA LYS A 49 5.85 3.38 -0.34
C LYS A 49 4.50 3.40 -1.07
N ILE A 50 3.39 3.60 -0.35
CA ILE A 50 2.06 3.74 -0.94
C ILE A 50 1.88 5.20 -1.37
N ALA A 51 1.40 5.44 -2.58
CA ALA A 51 1.10 6.78 -3.08
C ALA A 51 -0.28 7.29 -2.62
N ASP A 52 -0.54 8.58 -2.80
CA ASP A 52 -1.86 9.19 -2.64
C ASP A 52 -2.01 10.39 -3.59
N GLY A 53 -3.17 11.06 -3.53
CA GLY A 53 -3.49 12.19 -4.41
C GLY A 53 -2.60 13.43 -4.24
N THR A 54 -1.76 13.50 -3.21
CA THR A 54 -0.76 14.58 -3.06
C THR A 54 0.57 14.24 -3.74
N ILE A 55 0.80 12.96 -4.03
CA ILE A 55 2.03 12.44 -4.66
C ILE A 55 1.83 12.30 -6.17
N CYS A 56 0.75 11.64 -6.59
CA CYS A 56 0.45 11.43 -8.00
C CYS A 56 -1.05 11.19 -8.22
N THR A 57 -1.56 11.64 -9.36
CA THR A 57 -2.94 11.39 -9.80
C THR A 57 -3.01 10.55 -11.08
N GLU A 58 -1.90 10.46 -11.81
CA GLU A 58 -1.81 9.70 -13.06
C GLU A 58 -1.07 8.37 -12.88
N VAL A 59 -1.39 7.40 -13.75
CA VAL A 59 -0.83 6.04 -13.66
C VAL A 59 0.68 6.02 -13.92
N ASP A 60 1.16 6.78 -14.90
CA ASP A 60 2.60 6.79 -15.25
C ASP A 60 3.45 7.35 -14.10
N GLU A 61 2.96 8.40 -13.43
CA GLU A 61 3.58 8.97 -12.24
C GLU A 61 3.59 7.99 -11.07
N LEU A 62 2.48 7.26 -10.88
CA LEU A 62 2.38 6.22 -9.86
C LEU A 62 3.42 5.12 -10.11
N VAL A 63 3.54 4.63 -11.34
CA VAL A 63 4.52 3.57 -11.68
C VAL A 63 5.95 4.05 -11.40
N GLN A 64 6.27 5.30 -11.74
CA GLN A 64 7.58 5.89 -11.43
C GLN A 64 7.82 5.94 -9.91
N PHE A 65 6.84 6.42 -9.13
CA PHE A 65 6.94 6.48 -7.68
C PHE A 65 7.13 5.11 -7.04
N LEU A 66 6.35 4.11 -7.46
CA LEU A 66 6.47 2.74 -6.94
C LEU A 66 7.83 2.13 -7.25
N THR A 67 8.39 2.45 -8.41
CA THR A 67 9.73 2.00 -8.81
C THR A 67 10.80 2.66 -7.95
N GLU A 68 10.73 3.97 -7.72
CA GLU A 68 11.67 4.71 -6.87
C GLU A 68 11.64 4.21 -5.42
N LYS A 69 10.45 3.89 -4.90
CA LYS A 69 10.27 3.38 -3.53
C LYS A 69 10.46 1.87 -3.40
N GLU A 70 10.82 1.19 -4.48
CA GLU A 70 10.98 -0.27 -4.54
C GLU A 70 9.76 -0.99 -3.91
N HIS A 71 8.55 -0.57 -4.33
CA HIS A 71 7.32 -1.07 -3.74
C HIS A 71 7.16 -2.59 -3.96
N PRO A 72 6.84 -3.39 -2.92
CA PRO A 72 6.84 -4.84 -3.01
C PRO A 72 5.91 -5.38 -4.10
N ALA A 73 4.78 -4.72 -4.35
CA ALA A 73 3.82 -5.13 -5.39
C ALA A 73 4.43 -5.27 -6.80
N LEU A 74 5.51 -4.55 -7.13
CA LEU A 74 6.18 -4.66 -8.43
C LEU A 74 6.97 -5.97 -8.60
N SER A 75 7.33 -6.62 -7.49
CA SER A 75 8.12 -7.87 -7.46
C SER A 75 7.28 -9.12 -7.17
N MET A 76 6.00 -8.94 -6.84
CA MET A 76 5.08 -10.02 -6.53
C MET A 76 4.47 -10.61 -7.80
N ASP A 77 3.93 -11.83 -7.71
CA ASP A 77 3.28 -12.48 -8.85
C ASP A 77 2.18 -11.59 -9.45
N PRO A 78 2.00 -11.58 -10.79
CA PRO A 78 0.93 -10.81 -11.41
C PRO A 78 -0.44 -11.21 -10.89
N ILE A 79 -1.29 -10.22 -10.59
CA ILE A 79 -2.73 -10.44 -10.35
C ILE A 79 -3.38 -10.45 -11.74
N LEU A 80 -3.99 -11.57 -12.13
CA LEU A 80 -4.66 -11.80 -13.42
C LEU A 80 -6.18 -11.86 -13.24
#